data_AF-A0A645FW83-F1
#
_entry.id   AF-A0A645FW83-F1
#
_cell.length_a   1.000
_cell.length_b   1.000
_cell.length_c   1.000
_cell.angle_alpha   90.00
_cell.angle_beta   90.00
_cell.angle_gamma   90.00
#
_symmetry.space_group_name_H-M   'P 1'
#
loop_
_entity.id
_entity.type
_entity.pdbx_description
1 polymer ?
#
loop_
_entity_poly.entity_id
_entity_poly.type
_entity_poly.pdbx_seq_one_letter_code
_entity_poly.pdbx_strand_id
1 'polypeptide(L)'
;MKQFLSQNNGLKKTDIKEIIHLVDTDGAFIKENFVVEDMKQEKTFYTHNSIVTNKRDLIVERNERKSNILNKLYQTSCIGRIGYKVYFFSCNLEHVLHNSQNTPCNIKRAYSYDFVDKYVGAEKEFVDFLSYNDFTTPGDYKDTWQFIKEDCNSLNRYCNFHLYFKMN
;
A
#
# COMPACT_ATOMS: atom_id res chain seq x y z
N MET A 1 -13.19 9.32 12.83
CA MET A 1 -14.12 10.39 12.38
C MET A 1 -14.54 11.34 13.49
N LYS A 2 -15.21 10.91 14.57
CA LYS A 2 -15.59 11.83 15.67
C LYS A 2 -14.39 12.57 16.28
N GLN A 3 -13.30 11.84 16.56
CA GLN A 3 -12.05 12.42 17.08
C GLN A 3 -11.38 13.39 16.10
N PHE A 4 -11.34 13.06 14.81
CA PHE A 4 -10.80 13.95 13.77
C PHE A 4 -11.58 15.27 13.70
N LEU A 5 -12.92 15.19 13.69
CA LEU A 5 -13.78 16.38 13.65
C LEU A 5 -13.65 17.21 14.94
N SER A 6 -13.47 16.58 16.11
CA SER A 6 -13.27 17.31 17.37
C SER A 6 -11.89 17.96 17.49
N GLN A 7 -10.89 17.47 16.76
CA GLN A 7 -9.55 18.07 16.72
C GLN A 7 -9.46 19.20 15.68
N ASN A 8 -10.30 19.16 14.64
CA ASN A 8 -10.35 20.16 13.58
C ASN A 8 -11.62 20.99 13.70
N ASN A 9 -11.69 21.77 14.79
CA ASN A 9 -12.83 22.62 15.15
C ASN A 9 -13.36 23.40 13.93
N GLY A 10 -14.66 23.27 13.66
CA GLY A 10 -15.33 23.95 12.55
C GLY A 10 -15.59 23.09 11.32
N LEU A 11 -14.85 21.98 11.13
CA LEU A 11 -15.15 21.04 10.05
C LEU A 11 -16.36 20.16 10.39
N LYS A 12 -17.30 20.09 9.46
CA LYS A 12 -18.45 19.18 9.49
C LYS A 12 -18.19 18.02 8.56
N LYS A 13 -18.93 16.92 8.75
CA LYS A 13 -18.87 15.76 7.83
C LYS A 13 -19.19 16.15 6.38
N THR A 14 -20.05 17.14 6.19
CA THR A 14 -20.44 17.68 4.88
C THR A 14 -19.29 18.39 4.16
N ASP A 15 -18.26 18.79 4.90
CA ASP A 15 -17.11 19.51 4.35
C ASP A 15 -16.03 18.53 3.86
N ILE A 16 -16.21 17.23 4.11
CA ILE A 16 -15.30 16.17 3.66
C ILE A 16 -15.81 15.63 2.32
N LYS A 17 -15.05 15.90 1.25
CA LYS A 17 -15.38 15.43 -0.11
C LYS A 17 -15.31 13.90 -0.24
N GLU A 18 -14.19 13.31 0.14
CA GLU A 18 -13.92 11.87 -0.04
C GLU A 18 -12.88 11.41 0.99
N ILE A 19 -12.91 10.13 1.34
CA ILE A 19 -11.89 9.47 2.16
C ILE A 19 -11.07 8.56 1.24
N ILE A 20 -9.80 8.93 1.07
CA ILE A 20 -8.82 8.12 0.36
C ILE A 20 -7.95 7.39 1.38
N HIS A 21 -7.92 6.06 1.30
CA HIS A 21 -7.08 5.23 2.15
C HIS A 21 -5.95 4.62 1.32
N LEU A 22 -4.72 5.01 1.61
CA LEU A 22 -3.53 4.40 1.02
C LEU A 22 -3.06 3.28 1.95
N VAL A 23 -2.98 2.06 1.42
CA VAL A 23 -2.62 0.87 2.21
C VAL A 23 -1.41 0.18 1.62
N ASP A 24 -0.61 -0.41 2.50
CA ASP A 24 0.42 -1.36 2.09
C ASP A 24 -0.19 -2.75 1.88
N THR A 25 0.14 -3.41 0.77
CA THR A 25 -0.28 -4.80 0.49
C THR A 25 0.81 -5.84 0.76
N ASP A 26 1.99 -5.46 1.26
CA ASP A 26 3.10 -6.40 1.50
C ASP A 26 2.66 -7.60 2.34
N GLY A 27 2.78 -8.79 1.73
CA GLY A 27 2.41 -10.08 2.31
C GLY A 27 0.91 -10.34 2.45
N ALA A 28 0.02 -9.42 2.09
CA ALA A 28 -1.41 -9.72 1.97
C ALA A 28 -1.65 -10.62 0.77
N PHE A 29 -2.68 -11.46 0.79
CA PHE A 29 -3.08 -12.38 -0.30
C PHE A 29 -2.05 -13.45 -0.67
N ILE A 30 -0.91 -13.51 0.01
CA ILE A 30 0.11 -14.55 -0.16
C ILE A 30 -0.34 -15.84 0.51
N LYS A 31 -0.26 -16.94 -0.23
CA LYS A 31 -0.51 -18.28 0.29
C LYS A 31 0.57 -18.69 1.28
N GLU A 32 0.19 -19.47 2.28
CA GLU A 32 1.08 -19.87 3.38
C GLU A 32 2.33 -20.65 2.96
N ASN A 33 2.31 -21.29 1.79
CA ASN A 33 3.42 -22.04 1.21
C ASN A 33 4.57 -21.14 0.74
N PHE A 34 4.31 -19.84 0.54
CA PHE A 34 5.34 -18.84 0.26
C PHE A 34 5.89 -18.19 1.54
N VAL A 35 5.41 -18.59 2.73
CA VAL A 35 5.99 -18.19 4.01
C VAL A 35 6.93 -19.29 4.49
N VAL A 36 8.23 -19.05 4.34
CA VAL A 36 9.30 -20.00 4.63
C VAL A 36 9.85 -19.77 6.03
N GLU A 37 9.92 -20.84 6.82
CA GLU A 37 10.53 -20.79 8.13
C GLU A 37 12.06 -20.90 8.03
N ASP A 38 12.77 -19.93 8.61
CA ASP A 38 14.21 -19.97 8.79
C ASP A 38 14.57 -19.41 10.17
N MET A 39 14.97 -20.30 11.07
CA MET A 39 15.34 -19.95 12.45
C MET A 39 16.63 -19.12 12.53
N LYS A 40 17.44 -19.08 11.46
CA LYS A 40 18.64 -18.23 11.40
C LYS A 40 18.30 -16.76 11.13
N GLN A 41 17.09 -16.48 10.65
CA GLN A 41 16.65 -15.11 10.41
C GLN A 41 16.18 -14.45 11.70
N GLU A 42 16.83 -13.36 12.08
CA GLU A 42 16.39 -12.55 13.22
C GLU A 42 15.16 -11.69 12.90
N LYS A 43 14.96 -11.37 11.61
CA LYS A 43 13.88 -10.51 11.12
C LYS A 43 13.20 -11.12 9.90
N THR A 44 11.94 -10.77 9.69
CA THR A 44 11.20 -11.12 8.49
C THR A 44 11.86 -10.48 7.26
N PHE A 45 12.21 -11.31 6.29
CA PHE A 45 12.86 -10.92 5.06
C PHE A 45 11.93 -11.18 3.87
N TYR A 46 11.68 -10.16 3.07
CA TYR A 46 10.79 -10.24 1.91
C TYR A 46 11.61 -10.41 0.64
N THR A 47 11.16 -11.31 -0.22
CA THR A 47 11.65 -11.50 -1.60
C THR A 47 10.49 -11.35 -2.58
N HIS A 48 10.75 -11.40 -3.88
CA HIS A 48 9.72 -11.35 -4.92
C HIS A 48 8.73 -12.52 -4.91
N ASN A 49 9.06 -13.63 -4.26
CA ASN A 49 8.26 -14.86 -4.30
C ASN A 49 8.07 -15.53 -2.93
N SER A 50 8.61 -14.96 -1.85
CA SER A 50 8.51 -15.56 -0.53
C SER A 50 8.77 -14.58 0.61
N ILE A 51 8.27 -14.93 1.78
CA ILE A 51 8.53 -14.26 3.05
C ILE A 51 9.29 -15.23 3.93
N VAL A 52 10.54 -14.92 4.25
CA VAL A 52 11.40 -15.76 5.10
C VAL A 52 11.38 -15.21 6.52
N THR A 53 11.12 -16.06 7.52
CA THR A 53 10.95 -15.61 8.91
C THR A 53 11.20 -16.74 9.91
N ASN A 54 11.60 -16.42 11.14
CA ASN A 54 11.64 -17.37 12.26
C ASN A 54 10.30 -17.50 13.00
N LYS A 55 9.27 -16.79 12.54
CA LYS A 55 7.93 -16.69 13.15
C LYS A 55 6.86 -16.96 12.10
N ARG A 56 6.89 -18.15 11.49
CA ARG A 56 6.02 -18.49 10.35
C ARG A 56 4.55 -18.30 10.68
N ASP A 57 4.06 -18.94 11.74
CA ASP A 57 2.63 -18.95 12.08
C ASP A 57 2.09 -17.53 12.36
N LEU A 58 2.88 -16.70 13.04
CA LEU A 58 2.52 -15.30 13.29
C LEU A 58 2.42 -14.48 11.99
N ILE A 59 3.28 -14.73 11.01
CA ILE A 59 3.22 -14.07 9.70
C ILE A 59 2.02 -14.55 8.90
N VAL A 60 1.74 -15.86 8.90
CA VAL A 60 0.56 -16.41 8.23
C VAL A 60 -0.72 -15.80 8.80
N GLU A 61 -0.91 -15.82 10.14
CA GLU A 61 -2.09 -15.23 10.80
C GLU A 61 -2.21 -13.72 10.49
N ARG A 62 -1.09 -12.98 10.57
CA ARG A 62 -1.06 -11.55 10.23
C ARG A 62 -1.53 -11.32 8.80
N ASN A 63 -1.03 -12.10 7.85
CA ASN A 63 -1.31 -11.96 6.43
C ASN A 63 -2.77 -12.31 6.11
N GLU A 64 -3.32 -13.38 6.69
CA GLU A 64 -4.73 -13.73 6.56
C GLU A 64 -5.63 -12.62 7.09
N ARG A 65 -5.34 -12.12 8.30
CA ARG A 65 -6.10 -11.01 8.88
C ARG A 65 -6.05 -9.75 8.01
N LYS A 66 -4.87 -9.40 7.51
CA LYS A 66 -4.66 -8.26 6.61
C LYS A 66 -5.47 -8.42 5.32
N SER A 67 -5.43 -9.60 4.70
CA SER A 67 -6.18 -9.94 3.48
C SER A 67 -7.69 -9.81 3.68
N ASN A 68 -8.20 -10.33 4.80
CA ASN A 68 -9.62 -10.25 5.15
C ASN A 68 -10.09 -8.80 5.36
N ILE A 69 -9.28 -7.97 6.01
CA ILE A 69 -9.57 -6.55 6.18
C ILE A 69 -9.56 -5.83 4.84
N LEU A 70 -8.53 -6.04 4.02
CA LEU A 70 -8.40 -5.39 2.71
C LEU A 70 -9.55 -5.78 1.76
N ASN A 71 -9.99 -7.03 1.75
CA ASN A 71 -11.16 -7.45 0.98
C ASN A 71 -12.43 -6.68 1.37
N LYS A 72 -12.65 -6.44 2.67
CA LYS A 72 -13.78 -5.64 3.14
C LYS A 72 -13.64 -4.16 2.76
N LEU A 73 -12.44 -3.59 2.92
CA LEU A 73 -12.16 -2.20 2.57
C LEU A 73 -12.35 -1.95 1.07
N TYR A 74 -11.80 -2.82 0.22
CA TYR A 74 -11.93 -2.73 -1.23
C TYR A 74 -13.39 -2.70 -1.70
N GLN A 75 -14.28 -3.49 -1.06
CA GLN A 75 -15.71 -3.54 -1.37
C GLN A 75 -16.51 -2.38 -0.76
N THR A 76 -15.91 -1.60 0.14
CA THR A 76 -16.59 -0.48 0.80
C THR A 76 -16.60 0.72 -0.14
N SER A 77 -17.77 1.31 -0.38
CA SER A 77 -17.92 2.51 -1.22
C SER A 77 -18.10 3.80 -0.42
N CYS A 78 -18.48 3.70 0.86
CA CYS A 78 -18.63 4.86 1.73
C CYS A 78 -18.35 4.55 3.21
N ILE A 79 -17.85 5.55 3.94
CA ILE A 79 -17.69 5.51 5.38
C ILE A 79 -18.46 6.68 5.97
N GLY A 80 -19.55 6.41 6.70
CA GLY A 80 -20.35 7.44 7.34
C GLY A 80 -20.99 8.42 6.35
N ARG A 81 -21.44 7.92 5.18
CA ARG A 81 -22.01 8.66 4.03
C ARG A 81 -21.03 9.50 3.21
N ILE A 82 -19.73 9.44 3.52
CA ILE A 82 -18.68 10.06 2.71
C ILE A 82 -18.11 9.01 1.76
N GLY A 83 -17.89 9.36 0.50
CA GLY A 83 -17.29 8.48 -0.50
C GLY A 83 -15.96 7.92 0.00
N TYR A 84 -15.70 6.64 -0.24
CA TYR A 84 -14.51 5.95 0.23
C TYR A 84 -13.88 5.17 -0.92
N LYS A 85 -12.56 5.31 -1.05
CA LYS A 85 -11.75 4.47 -1.93
C LYS A 85 -10.46 4.06 -1.23
N VAL A 86 -9.99 2.87 -1.57
CA VAL A 86 -8.72 2.35 -1.05
C VAL A 86 -7.80 2.02 -2.22
N TYR A 87 -6.58 2.54 -2.14
CA TYR A 87 -5.53 2.32 -3.13
C TYR A 87 -4.33 1.67 -2.45
N PHE A 88 -3.62 0.81 -3.16
CA PHE A 88 -2.53 0.06 -2.59
C PHE A 88 -1.17 0.52 -3.12
N PHE A 89 -0.17 0.30 -2.27
CA PHE A 89 1.23 0.21 -2.61
C PHE A 89 1.72 -1.17 -2.15
N SER A 90 2.23 -1.96 -3.06
CA SER A 90 2.62 -3.37 -2.81
C SER A 90 4.09 -3.56 -2.47
N CYS A 91 4.70 -2.48 -2.03
CA CYS A 91 5.99 -2.46 -1.40
C CYS A 91 6.11 -1.13 -0.68
N ASN A 92 6.98 -1.09 0.32
CA ASN A 92 7.30 0.17 0.96
C ASN A 92 7.83 1.17 -0.09
N LEU A 93 7.52 2.45 0.09
CA LEU A 93 7.84 3.50 -0.90
C LEU A 93 9.32 3.48 -1.30
N GLU A 94 10.24 3.04 -0.44
CA GLU A 94 11.67 2.94 -0.76
C GLU A 94 12.02 1.81 -1.73
N HIS A 95 11.22 0.74 -1.82
CA HIS A 95 11.36 -0.25 -2.89
C HIS A 95 10.91 0.35 -4.24
N VAL A 96 9.90 1.22 -4.23
CA VAL A 96 9.50 2.00 -5.41
C VAL A 96 10.56 3.04 -5.77
N LEU A 97 11.13 3.74 -4.80
CA LEU A 97 11.98 4.90 -5.09
C LEU A 97 13.46 4.53 -5.26
N HIS A 98 13.93 3.50 -4.55
CA HIS A 98 15.35 3.19 -4.43
C HIS A 98 15.67 1.71 -4.72
N ASN A 99 14.70 0.94 -5.25
CA ASN A 99 14.87 -0.48 -5.60
C ASN A 99 15.45 -1.33 -4.45
N SER A 100 15.15 -0.96 -3.20
CA SER A 100 15.74 -1.57 -2.01
C SER A 100 14.65 -2.22 -1.17
N GLN A 101 14.45 -3.52 -1.40
CA GLN A 101 13.59 -4.35 -0.57
C GLN A 101 14.27 -4.51 0.79
N ASN A 102 13.53 -4.30 1.89
CA ASN A 102 14.06 -4.36 3.26
C ASN A 102 14.97 -3.18 3.68
N THR A 103 14.73 -1.98 3.16
CA THR A 103 15.47 -0.75 3.54
C THR A 103 15.46 -0.53 5.07
N PRO A 104 16.63 -0.34 5.70
CA PRO A 104 16.71 -0.15 7.14
C PRO A 104 16.12 1.21 7.55
N CYS A 105 15.49 1.23 8.74
CA CYS A 105 14.69 2.36 9.22
C CYS A 105 15.44 3.70 9.24
N ASN A 106 16.75 3.68 9.48
CA ASN A 106 17.60 4.86 9.53
C ASN A 106 17.73 5.60 8.19
N ILE A 107 17.59 4.92 7.05
CA ILE A 107 17.68 5.54 5.72
C ILE A 107 16.31 5.95 5.18
N LYS A 108 15.22 5.32 5.63
CA LYS A 108 13.84 5.62 5.20
C LYS A 108 13.48 7.10 5.33
N ARG A 109 13.94 7.72 6.41
CA ARG A 109 13.70 9.15 6.66
C ARG A 109 14.39 10.04 5.62
N ALA A 110 15.63 9.73 5.26
CA ALA A 110 16.37 10.47 4.24
C ALA A 110 15.67 10.36 2.88
N TYR A 111 15.30 9.15 2.47
CA TYR A 111 14.56 8.89 1.24
C TYR A 111 13.19 9.60 1.19
N SER A 112 12.51 9.71 2.34
CA SER A 112 11.27 10.48 2.42
C SER A 112 11.50 11.96 2.16
N TYR A 113 12.61 12.53 2.67
CA TYR A 113 12.97 13.92 2.41
C TYR A 113 13.36 14.15 0.96
N ASP A 114 14.22 13.31 0.39
CA ASP A 114 14.63 13.39 -1.02
C ASP A 114 13.41 13.33 -1.96
N PHE A 115 12.43 12.50 -1.62
CA PHE A 115 11.19 12.38 -2.37
C PHE A 115 10.34 13.66 -2.31
N VAL A 116 10.21 14.25 -1.12
CA VAL A 116 9.51 15.53 -0.95
C VAL A 116 10.23 16.62 -1.73
N ASP A 117 11.53 16.78 -1.56
CA ASP A 117 12.34 17.81 -2.21
C ASP A 117 12.27 17.71 -3.74
N LYS A 118 12.18 16.49 -4.28
CA LYS A 118 12.03 16.26 -5.72
C LYS A 118 10.70 16.74 -6.29
N TYR A 119 9.59 16.56 -5.58
CA TYR A 119 8.25 16.76 -6.13
C TYR A 119 7.50 17.99 -5.57
N VAL A 120 8.03 18.65 -4.55
CA VAL A 120 7.50 19.95 -4.09
C VAL A 120 7.59 20.96 -5.22
N GLY A 121 6.44 21.53 -5.62
CA GLY A 121 6.34 22.46 -6.75
C GLY A 121 6.40 21.80 -8.13
N ALA A 122 6.48 20.46 -8.20
CA ALA A 122 6.49 19.66 -9.42
C ALA A 122 5.39 18.57 -9.35
N GLU A 123 4.18 18.96 -8.95
CA GLU A 123 3.07 18.03 -8.69
C GLU A 123 2.68 17.22 -9.94
N LYS A 124 2.83 17.82 -11.12
CA LYS A 124 2.58 17.12 -12.39
C LYS A 124 3.57 15.96 -12.60
N GLU A 125 4.84 16.17 -12.28
CA GLU A 125 5.86 15.12 -12.38
C GLU A 125 5.60 13.98 -11.40
N PHE A 126 5.03 14.28 -10.23
CA PHE A 126 4.60 13.26 -9.28
C PHE A 126 3.46 12.40 -9.84
N VAL A 127 2.46 13.02 -10.47
CA VAL A 127 1.35 12.29 -11.12
C VAL A 127 1.87 11.45 -12.29
N ASP A 128 2.76 12.01 -13.11
CA ASP A 128 3.39 11.29 -14.22
C ASP A 128 4.22 10.10 -13.71
N PHE A 129 4.97 10.28 -12.62
CA PHE A 129 5.73 9.23 -11.96
C PHE A 129 4.85 8.07 -11.48
N LEU A 130 3.67 8.36 -10.93
CA LEU A 130 2.72 7.31 -10.53
C LEU A 130 2.06 6.62 -11.73
N SER A 131 1.89 7.33 -12.84
CA SER A 131 1.09 6.91 -13.99
C SER A 131 1.89 6.17 -15.06
N TYR A 132 3.20 6.41 -15.16
CA TYR A 132 4.04 5.95 -16.27
C TYR A 132 5.32 5.27 -15.79
N ASN A 133 5.18 4.27 -14.91
CA ASN A 133 6.32 3.54 -14.39
C ASN A 133 6.08 2.02 -14.37
N ASP A 134 7.15 1.26 -14.16
CA ASP A 134 7.13 -0.21 -14.14
C ASP A 134 6.18 -0.79 -13.08
N PHE A 135 5.97 -0.05 -12.01
CA PHE A 135 5.10 -0.41 -10.90
C PHE A 135 3.65 -0.01 -11.06
N THR A 136 3.30 0.74 -12.11
CA THR A 136 1.91 1.15 -12.35
C THR A 136 1.10 -0.08 -12.73
N THR A 137 0.15 -0.49 -11.89
CA THR A 137 -0.69 -1.65 -12.19
C THR A 137 -1.66 -1.33 -13.33
N PRO A 138 -1.64 -2.04 -14.46
CA PRO A 138 -2.56 -1.77 -15.56
C PRO A 138 -3.99 -2.21 -15.22
N GLY A 139 -4.96 -1.62 -15.91
CA GLY A 139 -6.38 -1.97 -15.78
C GLY A 139 -7.18 -0.94 -14.97
N ASP A 140 -8.45 -1.25 -14.74
CA ASP A 140 -9.34 -0.43 -13.93
C ASP A 140 -9.22 -0.72 -12.42
N TYR A 141 -10.03 -0.05 -11.60
CA TYR A 141 -9.97 -0.25 -10.15
C TYR A 141 -10.22 -1.70 -9.74
N LYS A 142 -11.16 -2.40 -10.38
CA LYS A 142 -11.47 -3.80 -10.08
C LYS A 142 -10.35 -4.72 -10.57
N ASP A 143 -9.85 -4.49 -11.79
CA ASP A 143 -8.77 -5.29 -12.39
C ASP A 143 -7.50 -5.22 -11.53
N THR A 144 -7.09 -4.01 -11.13
CA THR A 144 -5.89 -3.81 -10.31
C THR A 144 -5.98 -4.52 -8.96
N TRP A 145 -7.18 -4.55 -8.35
CA TRP A 145 -7.42 -5.28 -7.10
C TRP A 145 -7.53 -6.80 -7.29
N GLN A 146 -7.91 -7.30 -8.47
CA GLN A 146 -7.83 -8.73 -8.78
C GLN A 146 -6.38 -9.15 -8.99
N PHE A 147 -5.66 -8.39 -9.81
CA PHE A 147 -4.24 -8.61 -10.10
C PHE A 147 -3.38 -8.71 -8.84
N ILE A 148 -3.56 -7.79 -7.88
CA ILE A 148 -2.71 -7.79 -6.68
C ILE A 148 -2.97 -8.98 -5.74
N LYS A 149 -4.09 -9.67 -5.90
CA LYS A 149 -4.47 -10.87 -5.12
C LYS A 149 -3.94 -12.16 -5.75
N GLU A 150 -3.41 -12.10 -6.97
CA GLU A 150 -2.90 -13.25 -7.69
C GLU A 150 -1.46 -13.56 -7.29
N ASP A 151 -1.18 -14.84 -7.11
CA ASP A 151 0.14 -15.41 -6.82
C ASP A 151 0.95 -14.65 -5.76
N CYS A 152 2.08 -14.08 -6.16
CA CYS A 152 2.98 -13.30 -5.32
C CYS A 152 3.00 -11.81 -5.68
N ASN A 153 1.98 -11.33 -6.40
CA ASN A 153 1.96 -9.94 -6.88
C ASN A 153 2.02 -8.94 -5.72
N SER A 154 1.43 -9.27 -4.57
CA SER A 154 1.47 -8.43 -3.37
C SER A 154 2.86 -8.34 -2.70
N LEU A 155 3.86 -9.10 -3.14
CA LEU A 155 5.27 -8.99 -2.73
C LEU A 155 6.11 -8.19 -3.74
N ASN A 156 5.53 -7.88 -4.89
CA ASN A 156 6.18 -7.20 -6.00
C ASN A 156 5.83 -5.72 -6.03
N ARG A 157 6.60 -4.96 -6.82
CA ARG A 157 6.47 -3.50 -6.88
C ARG A 157 5.25 -3.10 -7.72
N TYR A 158 4.09 -2.93 -7.08
CA TYR A 158 2.87 -2.51 -7.77
C TYR A 158 2.09 -1.41 -7.02
N CYS A 159 1.44 -0.52 -7.77
CA CYS A 159 0.61 0.56 -7.26
C CYS A 159 -0.54 0.89 -8.21
N ASN A 160 -1.74 1.10 -7.65
CA ASN A 160 -2.92 1.52 -8.41
C ASN A 160 -3.37 2.96 -8.09
N PHE A 161 -2.60 3.73 -7.31
CA PHE A 161 -3.01 5.07 -6.89
C PHE A 161 -3.12 6.08 -8.03
N HIS A 162 -2.42 5.85 -9.15
CA HIS A 162 -2.56 6.64 -10.37
C HIS A 162 -4.01 6.71 -10.89
N LEU A 163 -4.85 5.70 -10.59
CA LEU A 163 -6.26 5.70 -10.96
C LEU A 163 -7.05 6.83 -10.29
N TYR A 164 -6.63 7.30 -9.11
CA TYR A 164 -7.26 8.44 -8.45
C TYR A 164 -7.23 9.70 -9.31
N PHE A 165 -6.10 9.94 -10.00
CA PHE A 165 -5.88 11.10 -10.86
C PHE A 165 -6.45 10.96 -12.27
N LYS A 166 -6.82 9.74 -12.69
CA LYS A 166 -7.52 9.52 -13.97
C LYS A 166 -9.03 9.68 -13.85
N MET A 167 -9.58 9.48 -12.65
CA MET A 167 -11.03 9.45 -12.39
C MET A 167 -11.57 10.77 -11.83
N ASN A 168 -10.71 11.74 -11.50
CA ASN A 168 -11.05 13.02 -10.88
C ASN A 168 -10.30 14.17 -11.58
#